data_AF-A0A7G8BXE2-F1
#
_entry.id   AF-A0A7G8BXE2-F1
#
_cell.length_a   1.000
_cell.length_b   1.000
_cell.length_c   1.000
_cell.angle_alpha   90.00
_cell.angle_beta   90.00
_cell.angle_gamma   90.00
#
_symmetry.space_group_name_H-M   'P 1'
#
loop_
_entity.id
_entity.type
_entity.pdbx_description
1 polymer ?
#
loop_
_entity_poly.entity_id
_entity_poly.type
_entity_poly.pdbx_seq_one_letter_code
_entity_poly.pdbx_strand_id
1 'polypeptide(L)'
;MKKLYSLMQKRGLILAGVIAVCASGSAFAQNKAIDFKPGNPFSDGVVAGNTLYVAGQQGPDANGKVTGTDITVQTRNAIAAVKKVVEKAGFKMSDIVSVTVYVTDLNDVKKMNEVYIKDMPDPKPARATVQVAGLIGGARIEIAAIAVKH
;
A
#
# COMPACT_ATOMS: atom_id res chain seq x y z
N MET A 1 -34.55 35.30 43.50
CA MET A 1 -34.35 35.54 42.05
C MET A 1 -32.90 35.41 41.56
N LYS A 2 -31.87 35.87 42.27
CA LYS A 2 -30.45 35.79 41.82
C LYS A 2 -29.86 34.35 41.70
N LYS A 3 -30.31 33.38 42.51
CA LYS A 3 -29.83 31.98 42.44
C LYS A 3 -30.31 31.22 41.20
N LEU A 4 -31.48 31.58 40.64
CA LEU A 4 -32.04 30.90 39.47
C LEU A 4 -31.32 31.32 38.17
N TYR A 5 -30.93 32.60 38.07
CA TYR A 5 -30.18 33.16 36.94
C TYR A 5 -28.76 32.57 36.83
N SER A 6 -28.10 32.37 37.97
CA SER A 6 -26.76 31.76 38.04
C SER A 6 -26.74 30.29 37.58
N LEU A 7 -27.81 29.55 37.85
CA LEU A 7 -27.94 28.15 37.45
C LEU A 7 -28.20 28.01 35.94
N MET A 8 -28.90 28.99 35.35
CA MET A 8 -29.17 29.05 33.91
C MET A 8 -27.93 29.46 33.10
N GLN A 9 -27.08 30.36 33.61
CA GLN A 9 -25.81 30.71 32.96
C GLN A 9 -24.80 29.55 32.97
N LYS A 10 -24.71 28.77 34.07
CA LYS A 10 -23.79 27.61 34.14
C LYS A 10 -24.23 26.43 33.27
N ARG A 11 -25.53 26.26 33.03
CA ARG A 11 -26.06 25.21 32.15
C ARG A 11 -25.95 25.55 30.66
N GLY A 12 -26.04 26.83 30.30
CA GLY A 12 -25.83 27.29 28.92
C GLY A 12 -24.38 27.12 28.44
N LEU A 13 -23.39 27.32 29.33
CA LEU A 13 -21.97 27.16 28.98
C LEU A 13 -21.51 25.70 28.84
N ILE A 14 -22.13 24.75 29.56
CA ILE A 14 -21.74 23.33 29.45
C ILE A 14 -22.27 22.69 28.16
N LEU A 15 -23.38 23.19 27.61
CA LEU A 15 -23.94 22.66 26.36
C LEU A 15 -23.21 23.17 25.10
N ALA A 16 -22.60 24.36 25.17
CA ALA A 16 -21.79 24.91 24.07
C ALA A 16 -20.42 24.22 23.90
N GLY A 17 -19.88 23.61 24.96
CA GLY A 17 -18.59 22.92 24.92
C GLY A 17 -18.62 21.51 24.30
N VAL A 18 -19.78 20.86 24.24
CA VAL A 18 -19.91 19.46 23.81
C VAL A 18 -20.21 19.33 22.31
N ILE A 19 -20.71 20.37 21.65
CA ILE A 19 -21.08 20.32 20.22
C ILE A 19 -19.86 20.50 19.29
N ALA A 20 -18.73 21.01 19.78
CA ALA A 20 -17.54 21.23 18.96
C ALA A 20 -16.67 19.97 18.72
N VAL A 21 -17.00 18.83 19.32
CA VAL A 21 -16.17 17.59 19.21
C VAL A 21 -16.67 16.63 18.12
N CYS A 22 -17.85 16.85 17.54
CA CYS A 22 -18.44 15.92 16.57
C CYS A 22 -18.16 16.24 15.09
N ALA A 23 -17.43 17.32 14.78
CA ALA A 23 -17.24 17.77 13.38
C ALA A 23 -15.90 17.40 12.73
N SER A 24 -14.99 16.69 13.42
CA SER A 24 -13.66 16.35 12.86
C SER A 24 -13.46 14.86 12.56
N GLY A 25 -14.43 14.01 12.90
CA GLY A 25 -14.24 12.55 12.94
C GLY A 25 -14.74 11.76 11.73
N SER A 26 -15.16 12.40 10.64
CA SER A 26 -15.70 11.67 9.49
C SER A 26 -15.22 12.25 8.16
N ALA A 27 -14.57 11.38 7.38
CA ALA A 27 -14.58 11.39 5.92
C ALA A 27 -13.64 12.32 5.14
N PHE A 28 -12.54 12.83 5.71
CA PHE A 28 -11.36 13.02 4.88
C PHE A 28 -10.65 11.68 4.76
N ALA A 29 -10.96 10.99 3.65
CA ALA A 29 -10.18 9.89 3.14
C ALA A 29 -8.69 10.17 3.41
N GLN A 30 -8.01 9.25 4.11
CA GLN A 30 -6.55 9.26 4.23
C GLN A 30 -5.94 9.04 2.83
N ASN A 31 -6.05 10.03 1.95
CA ASN A 31 -5.46 10.02 0.62
C ASN A 31 -3.97 10.36 0.77
N LYS A 32 -3.19 9.36 1.18
CA LYS A 32 -1.73 9.47 1.33
C LYS A 32 -1.07 8.85 0.10
N ALA A 33 -0.48 9.68 -0.74
CA ALA A 33 0.42 9.22 -1.78
C ALA A 33 1.80 8.86 -1.19
N ILE A 34 2.38 7.74 -1.62
CA ILE A 34 3.69 7.25 -1.21
C ILE A 34 4.71 7.62 -2.29
N ASP A 35 5.76 8.33 -1.90
CA ASP A 35 6.88 8.75 -2.76
C ASP A 35 6.48 9.53 -4.04
N PHE A 36 5.30 10.15 -4.06
CA PHE A 36 4.88 11.01 -5.17
C PHE A 36 5.75 12.27 -5.26
N LYS A 37 6.12 12.64 -6.50
CA LYS A 37 6.79 13.90 -6.81
C LYS A 37 6.07 14.57 -7.99
N PRO A 38 5.85 15.90 -7.95
CA PRO A 38 5.30 16.62 -9.08
C PRO A 38 6.10 16.33 -10.36
N GLY A 39 5.40 15.97 -11.44
CA GLY A 39 6.00 15.58 -12.72
C GLY A 39 6.10 14.07 -12.94
N ASN A 40 5.98 13.23 -11.89
CA ASN A 40 5.88 11.78 -12.06
C ASN A 40 4.47 11.37 -12.54
N PRO A 41 4.35 10.35 -13.40
CA PRO A 41 3.05 9.88 -13.89
C PRO A 41 2.27 9.04 -12.87
N PHE A 42 2.89 8.62 -11.76
CA PHE A 42 2.26 7.85 -10.68
C PHE A 42 3.03 7.99 -9.35
N SER A 43 2.37 7.56 -8.27
CA SER A 43 2.96 7.37 -6.93
C SER A 43 3.33 5.91 -6.74
N ASP A 44 4.30 5.59 -5.87
CA ASP A 44 4.65 4.19 -5.57
C ASP A 44 3.48 3.44 -4.90
N GLY A 45 2.61 4.18 -4.20
CA GLY A 45 1.32 3.70 -3.75
C GLY A 45 0.40 4.84 -3.32
N VAL A 46 -0.87 4.52 -3.11
CA VAL A 46 -1.87 5.46 -2.60
C VAL A 46 -2.72 4.77 -1.55
N VAL A 47 -2.80 5.36 -0.36
CA VAL A 47 -3.78 4.98 0.66
C VAL A 47 -5.11 5.66 0.32
N ALA A 48 -6.21 4.93 0.39
CA ALA A 48 -7.57 5.44 0.31
C ALA A 48 -8.42 4.72 1.38
N GLY A 49 -8.79 5.46 2.43
CA GLY A 49 -9.43 4.87 3.60
C GLY A 49 -8.50 3.89 4.32
N ASN A 50 -8.95 2.65 4.53
CA ASN A 50 -8.15 1.58 5.11
C ASN A 50 -7.40 0.74 4.06
N THR A 51 -7.47 1.10 2.78
CA THR A 51 -6.88 0.32 1.68
C THR A 51 -5.66 1.03 1.13
N LEU A 52 -4.58 0.29 0.90
CA LEU A 52 -3.40 0.72 0.17
C LEU A 52 -3.37 0.05 -1.19
N TYR A 53 -3.23 0.85 -2.24
CA TYR A 53 -2.95 0.40 -3.60
C TYR A 53 -1.47 0.63 -3.89
N VAL A 54 -0.73 -0.43 -4.16
CA VAL A 54 0.70 -0.40 -4.49
C VAL A 54 0.86 -0.49 -6.00
N ALA A 55 1.58 0.48 -6.59
CA ALA A 55 1.91 0.48 -8.01
C ALA A 55 2.82 -0.72 -8.36
N GLY A 56 2.92 -1.06 -9.64
CA GLY A 56 3.78 -2.16 -10.10
C GLY A 56 5.24 -1.97 -9.66
N GLN A 57 5.77 -2.94 -8.91
CA GLN A 57 7.13 -2.94 -8.40
C GLN A 57 7.97 -4.01 -9.09
N GLN A 58 9.12 -3.61 -9.62
CA GLN A 58 10.11 -4.51 -10.23
C GLN A 58 11.32 -4.73 -9.32
N GLY A 59 11.69 -3.70 -8.54
CA GLY A 59 12.79 -3.73 -7.58
C GLY A 59 14.17 -3.69 -8.26
N PRO A 60 14.89 -2.56 -8.21
CA PRO A 60 16.24 -2.48 -8.76
C PRO A 60 17.25 -3.29 -7.93
N ASP A 61 18.31 -3.76 -8.60
CA ASP A 61 19.50 -4.32 -7.95
C ASP A 61 20.28 -3.24 -7.17
N ALA A 62 21.39 -3.65 -6.54
CA ALA A 62 22.25 -2.74 -5.79
C ALA A 62 22.85 -1.57 -6.63
N ASN A 63 22.84 -1.70 -7.96
CA ASN A 63 23.33 -0.70 -8.90
C ASN A 63 22.20 0.16 -9.51
N GLY A 64 20.96 -0.02 -9.05
CA GLY A 64 19.81 0.71 -9.59
C GLY A 64 19.21 0.11 -10.86
N LYS A 65 19.62 -1.10 -11.29
CA LYS A 65 19.16 -1.72 -12.53
C LYS A 65 18.02 -2.70 -12.27
N VAL A 66 17.00 -2.67 -13.12
CA VAL A 66 15.88 -3.64 -13.15
C VAL A 66 16.05 -4.72 -14.23
N THR A 67 17.21 -4.75 -14.88
CA THR A 67 17.55 -5.72 -15.94
C THR A 67 18.27 -6.94 -15.38
N GLY A 68 18.05 -8.12 -15.98
CA GLY A 68 18.82 -9.33 -15.66
C GLY A 68 18.16 -10.60 -16.18
N THR A 69 18.86 -11.72 -16.09
CA THR A 69 18.37 -13.03 -16.59
C THR A 69 17.81 -13.93 -15.50
N ASP A 70 18.07 -13.65 -14.21
CA ASP A 70 17.61 -14.49 -13.10
C ASP A 70 16.29 -13.98 -12.50
N ILE A 71 15.20 -14.70 -12.77
CA ILE A 71 13.88 -14.43 -12.18
C ILE A 71 13.89 -14.51 -10.65
N THR A 72 14.75 -15.34 -10.05
CA THR A 72 14.81 -15.55 -8.60
C THR A 72 15.24 -14.26 -7.90
N VAL A 73 16.31 -13.64 -8.41
CA VAL A 73 16.82 -12.36 -7.90
C VAL A 73 15.81 -11.25 -8.13
N GLN A 74 15.24 -11.14 -9.33
CA GLN A 74 14.25 -10.09 -9.60
C GLN A 74 12.97 -10.26 -8.79
N THR A 75 12.52 -11.49 -8.54
CA THR A 75 11.34 -11.75 -7.69
C THR A 75 11.59 -11.26 -6.27
N ARG A 76 12.77 -11.56 -5.70
CA ARG A 76 13.14 -11.07 -4.36
C ARG A 76 13.18 -9.54 -4.32
N ASN A 77 13.74 -8.91 -5.34
CA ASN A 77 13.82 -7.45 -5.40
C ASN A 77 12.43 -6.81 -5.55
N ALA A 78 11.56 -7.37 -6.39
CA ALA A 78 10.18 -6.91 -6.56
C ALA A 78 9.39 -7.00 -5.25
N ILE A 79 9.46 -8.14 -4.55
CA ILE A 79 8.81 -8.32 -3.24
C ILE A 79 9.38 -7.34 -2.20
N ALA A 80 10.70 -7.13 -2.17
CA ALA A 80 11.33 -6.16 -1.28
C ALA A 80 10.90 -4.71 -1.59
N ALA A 81 10.69 -4.36 -2.86
CA ALA A 81 10.17 -3.07 -3.26
C ALA A 81 8.70 -2.90 -2.83
N VAL A 82 7.84 -3.91 -3.03
CA VAL A 82 6.46 -3.92 -2.50
C VAL A 82 6.48 -3.70 -0.98
N LYS A 83 7.33 -4.45 -0.26
CA LYS A 83 7.48 -4.31 1.20
C LYS A 83 7.82 -2.88 1.62
N LYS A 84 8.77 -2.24 0.94
CA LYS A 84 9.15 -0.84 1.23
C LYS A 84 7.96 0.11 1.10
N VAL A 85 7.14 -0.03 0.05
CA VAL A 85 5.95 0.82 -0.15
C VAL A 85 4.93 0.57 0.95
N VAL A 86 4.64 -0.70 1.24
CA VAL A 86 3.70 -1.13 2.29
C VAL A 86 4.10 -0.57 3.66
N GLU A 87 5.37 -0.72 4.04
CA GLU A 87 5.87 -0.23 5.33
C GLU A 87 5.88 1.30 5.40
N LYS A 88 6.25 2.01 4.33
CA LYS A 88 6.16 3.49 4.25
C LYS A 88 4.74 4.02 4.37
N ALA A 89 3.75 3.25 3.91
CA ALA A 89 2.34 3.56 4.07
C ALA A 89 1.83 3.28 5.51
N GLY A 90 2.63 2.62 6.35
CA GLY A 90 2.25 2.22 7.71
C GLY A 90 1.34 0.99 7.71
N PHE A 91 1.47 0.12 6.72
CA PHE A 91 0.86 -1.21 6.62
C PHE A 91 1.93 -2.27 6.90
N LYS A 92 1.50 -3.51 7.13
CA LYS A 92 2.35 -4.69 7.26
C LYS A 92 2.23 -5.54 6.00
N MET A 93 3.23 -6.37 5.73
CA MET A 93 3.13 -7.35 4.65
C MET A 93 1.90 -8.26 4.80
N SER A 94 1.56 -8.64 6.03
CA SER A 94 0.36 -9.43 6.37
C SER A 94 -0.97 -8.74 6.01
N ASP A 95 -0.96 -7.44 5.77
CA ASP A 95 -2.15 -6.69 5.38
C ASP A 95 -2.41 -6.81 3.86
N ILE A 96 -1.46 -7.35 3.08
CA ILE A 96 -1.64 -7.59 1.65
C ILE A 96 -2.69 -8.68 1.47
N VAL A 97 -3.78 -8.34 0.77
CA VAL A 97 -4.90 -9.25 0.51
C VAL A 97 -4.91 -9.76 -0.93
N SER A 98 -4.32 -9.01 -1.86
CA SER A 98 -4.27 -9.36 -3.28
C SER A 98 -2.99 -8.88 -3.94
N VAL A 99 -2.44 -9.68 -4.86
CA VAL A 99 -1.35 -9.28 -5.75
C VAL A 99 -1.63 -9.66 -7.19
N THR A 100 -1.12 -8.86 -8.12
CA THR A 100 -1.04 -9.22 -9.54
C THR A 100 0.43 -9.31 -9.93
N VAL A 101 0.82 -10.47 -10.46
CA VAL A 101 2.18 -10.76 -10.90
C VAL A 101 2.21 -10.79 -12.42
N TYR A 102 3.04 -9.94 -13.02
CA TYR A 102 3.33 -9.95 -14.44
C TYR A 102 4.70 -10.57 -14.64
N VAL A 103 4.82 -11.54 -15.55
CA VAL A 103 6.10 -12.14 -15.96
C VAL A 103 6.28 -12.04 -17.47
N THR A 104 7.52 -12.00 -17.95
CA THR A 104 7.79 -12.02 -19.41
C THR A 104 7.90 -13.43 -19.98
N ASP A 105 8.04 -14.44 -19.12
CA ASP A 105 8.15 -15.85 -19.52
C ASP A 105 7.48 -16.76 -18.47
N LEU A 106 6.46 -17.53 -18.86
CA LEU A 106 5.76 -18.45 -17.96
C LEU A 106 6.64 -19.62 -17.51
N ASN A 107 7.70 -19.95 -18.24
CA ASN A 107 8.63 -21.00 -17.82
C ASN A 107 9.36 -20.64 -16.52
N ASP A 108 9.42 -19.36 -16.18
CA ASP A 108 10.03 -18.87 -14.95
C ASP A 108 9.11 -19.00 -13.71
N VAL A 109 7.82 -19.24 -13.89
CA VAL A 109 6.82 -19.21 -12.79
C VAL A 109 7.17 -20.19 -11.68
N LYS A 110 7.72 -21.36 -12.00
CA LYS A 110 8.14 -22.34 -10.99
C LYS A 110 9.23 -21.76 -10.08
N LYS A 111 10.28 -21.17 -10.66
CA LYS A 111 11.40 -20.56 -9.90
C LYS A 111 10.95 -19.31 -9.13
N MET A 112 10.11 -18.48 -9.75
CA MET A 112 9.47 -17.34 -9.08
C MET A 112 8.71 -17.79 -7.84
N ASN A 113 7.91 -18.88 -7.94
CA ASN A 113 7.14 -19.40 -6.81
C ASN A 113 8.03 -19.85 -5.64
N GLU A 114 9.21 -20.41 -5.90
CA GLU A 114 10.14 -20.83 -4.84
C GLU A 114 10.60 -19.65 -3.95
N VAL A 115 10.71 -18.45 -4.53
CA VAL A 115 10.99 -17.20 -3.79
C VAL A 115 9.72 -16.66 -3.15
N TYR A 116 8.63 -16.58 -3.93
CA TYR A 116 7.35 -16.03 -3.49
C TYR A 116 6.82 -16.73 -2.23
N ILE A 117 6.92 -18.07 -2.17
CA ILE A 117 6.47 -18.87 -1.02
C ILE A 117 7.20 -18.49 0.28
N LYS A 118 8.48 -18.12 0.18
CA LYS A 118 9.34 -17.79 1.33
C LYS A 118 9.17 -16.34 1.78
N ASP A 119 9.01 -15.43 0.83
CA ASP A 119 9.12 -13.99 1.10
C ASP A 119 7.75 -13.31 1.31
N MET A 120 6.64 -13.92 0.87
CA MET A 120 5.28 -13.44 1.13
C MET A 120 4.69 -14.05 2.42
N PRO A 121 3.82 -13.33 3.14
CA PRO A 121 3.24 -13.80 4.41
C PRO A 121 2.25 -14.95 4.21
N ASP A 122 1.96 -15.66 5.30
CA ASP A 122 0.81 -16.56 5.41
C ASP A 122 -0.34 -15.88 6.19
N PRO A 123 -1.63 -16.11 5.84
CA PRO A 123 -2.05 -16.77 4.60
C PRO A 123 -1.61 -15.95 3.38
N LYS A 124 -1.20 -16.65 2.31
CA LYS A 124 -0.75 -16.01 1.07
C LYS A 124 -1.89 -15.18 0.48
N PRO A 125 -1.63 -13.96 -0.03
CA PRO A 125 -2.68 -13.14 -0.64
C PRO A 125 -3.27 -13.82 -1.87
N ALA A 126 -4.50 -13.44 -2.23
CA ALA A 126 -5.07 -13.79 -3.52
C ALA A 126 -4.11 -13.35 -4.64
N ARG A 127 -3.94 -14.18 -5.68
CA ARG A 127 -2.95 -13.91 -6.72
C ARG A 127 -3.46 -14.23 -8.11
N ALA A 128 -3.27 -13.29 -9.03
CA ALA A 128 -3.25 -13.53 -10.46
C ALA A 128 -1.81 -13.51 -10.99
N THR A 129 -1.48 -14.37 -11.95
CA THR A 129 -0.18 -14.37 -12.63
C THR A 129 -0.37 -14.50 -14.13
N VAL A 130 0.19 -13.58 -14.91
CA VAL A 130 0.02 -13.52 -16.37
C VAL A 130 1.36 -13.29 -17.07
N GLN A 131 1.48 -13.84 -18.28
CA GLN A 131 2.57 -13.46 -19.18
C GLN A 131 2.24 -12.16 -19.89
N VAL A 132 3.22 -11.26 -20.00
CA VAL A 132 3.11 -10.02 -20.78
C VAL A 132 4.19 -9.98 -21.86
N ALA A 133 3.95 -9.19 -22.91
CA ALA A 133 4.90 -9.05 -24.03
C ALA A 133 6.23 -8.39 -23.62
N GLY A 134 6.22 -7.59 -22.56
CA GLY A 134 7.40 -6.92 -22.03
C GLY A 134 7.07 -6.07 -20.81
N LEU A 135 8.11 -5.67 -20.07
CA LEU A 135 8.03 -4.80 -18.91
C LEU A 135 9.01 -3.63 -19.07
N ILE A 136 8.69 -2.50 -18.43
CA ILE A 136 9.54 -1.30 -18.46
C ILE A 136 10.95 -1.66 -17.97
N GLY A 137 11.98 -1.13 -18.63
CA GLY A 137 13.37 -1.36 -18.24
C GLY A 137 13.86 -2.79 -18.47
N GLY A 138 13.14 -3.63 -19.22
CA GLY A 138 13.56 -5.01 -19.52
C GLY A 138 13.48 -5.95 -18.32
N ALA A 139 12.64 -5.64 -17.33
CA ALA A 139 12.37 -6.51 -16.21
C ALA A 139 11.72 -7.84 -16.67
N ARG A 140 11.93 -8.90 -15.89
CA ARG A 140 11.27 -10.20 -16.06
C ARG A 140 10.03 -10.36 -15.20
N ILE A 141 9.90 -9.55 -14.15
CA ILE A 141 8.77 -9.58 -13.22
C ILE A 141 8.39 -8.18 -12.75
N GLU A 142 7.09 -7.98 -12.57
CA GLU A 142 6.51 -6.81 -11.91
C GLU A 142 5.35 -7.27 -11.01
N ILE A 143 5.28 -6.72 -9.79
CA ILE A 143 4.27 -7.07 -8.80
C ILE A 143 3.51 -5.82 -8.36
N ALA A 144 2.20 -5.79 -8.59
CA ALA A 144 1.29 -4.83 -7.98
C ALA A 144 0.55 -5.49 -6.81
N ALA A 145 0.17 -4.72 -5.80
CA ALA A 145 -0.46 -5.25 -4.59
C ALA A 145 -1.58 -4.34 -4.05
N ILE A 146 -2.52 -4.95 -3.34
CA ILE A 146 -3.55 -4.29 -2.55
C ILE A 146 -3.45 -4.78 -1.12
N ALA A 147 -3.36 -3.85 -0.17
CA ALA A 147 -3.34 -4.13 1.26
C ALA A 147 -4.51 -3.45 1.99
N VAL A 148 -5.03 -4.06 3.04
CA VAL A 148 -6.19 -3.56 3.79
C VAL A 148 -5.91 -3.64 5.29
N LYS A 149 -6.12 -2.53 6.00
CA LYS A 149 -6.09 -2.51 7.47
C LYS A 149 -7.40 -3.06 8.04
N HIS A 150 -7.24 -3.96 9.01
CA HIS A 150 -8.29 -4.49 9.86
C HIS A 150 -8.36 -3.74 11.18
#